data_AF-A0A7S2UFS0-F1
#
_entry.id   AF-A0A7S2UFS0-F1
#
_cell.length_a   1.000
_cell.length_b   1.000
_cell.length_c   1.000
_cell.angle_alpha   90.00
_cell.angle_beta   90.00
_cell.angle_gamma   90.00
#
_symmetry.space_group_name_H-M   'P 1'
#
loop_
_entity.id
_entity.type
_entity.pdbx_description
1 polymer ?
#
loop_
_entity_poly.entity_id
_entity_poly.type
_entity_poly.pdbx_seq_one_letter_code
_entity_poly.pdbx_strand_id
1 'polypeptide(L)'
;LLEGASENVETVLSAYQKEGVPCVEIGSTSAGDSIKVAVGSGAPCIDEKMTVLRDVWEATSFKLEHRQRNPECVAQEEAGLKLRKVPEWKLTYTPAATDNAVMQSDSKHKVAII
;
A
#
# COMPACT_ATOMS: atom_id res chain seq x y z
N LEU A 1 -0.45 -14.17 -3.18
CA LEU A 1 -1.71 -13.56 -2.68
C LEU A 1 -2.20 -12.62 -3.77
N LEU A 2 -3.50 -12.62 -4.07
CA LEU A 2 -4.08 -11.74 -5.08
C LEU A 2 -5.25 -11.00 -4.44
N GLU A 3 -5.37 -9.70 -4.70
CA GLU A 3 -6.54 -8.90 -4.37
C GLU A 3 -7.24 -8.51 -5.66
N GLY A 4 -8.58 -8.57 -5.67
CA GLY A 4 -9.40 -8.23 -6.82
C GLY A 4 -10.80 -7.82 -6.38
N ALA A 5 -11.53 -7.21 -7.29
CA ALA A 5 -12.91 -6.82 -7.03
C ALA A 5 -13.78 -8.07 -6.76
N SER A 6 -14.70 -7.96 -5.81
CA SER A 6 -15.55 -9.08 -5.34
C SER A 6 -16.31 -9.78 -6.47
N GLU A 7 -16.76 -9.02 -7.46
CA GLU A 7 -17.48 -9.49 -8.64
C GLU A 7 -16.64 -10.40 -9.55
N ASN A 8 -15.31 -10.35 -9.42
CA ASN A 8 -14.40 -11.12 -10.26
C ASN A 8 -13.92 -12.42 -9.59
N VAL A 9 -14.28 -12.69 -8.33
CA VAL A 9 -13.77 -13.84 -7.55
C VAL A 9 -14.00 -15.17 -8.28
N GLU A 10 -15.23 -15.43 -8.75
CA GLU A 10 -15.57 -16.68 -9.44
C GLU A 10 -14.81 -16.84 -10.76
N THR A 11 -14.65 -15.74 -11.52
CA THR A 11 -13.90 -15.73 -12.78
C THR A 11 -12.44 -16.09 -12.53
N VAL A 12 -11.83 -15.51 -11.49
CA VAL A 12 -10.45 -15.77 -11.10
C VAL A 12 -10.28 -17.21 -10.65
N LEU A 13 -11.10 -17.70 -9.72
CA LEU A 13 -11.03 -19.09 -9.23
C LEU A 13 -11.18 -20.10 -10.38
N SER A 14 -12.12 -19.85 -11.29
CA SER A 14 -12.33 -20.69 -12.48
C SER A 14 -11.13 -20.72 -13.41
N ALA A 15 -10.43 -19.59 -13.59
CA ALA A 15 -9.23 -19.53 -14.42
C ALA A 15 -8.10 -20.38 -13.84
N TYR A 16 -7.86 -20.31 -12.53
CA TYR A 16 -6.86 -21.15 -11.86
C TYR A 16 -7.24 -22.64 -11.90
N GLN A 17 -8.52 -22.96 -11.68
CA GLN A 17 -9.01 -24.34 -11.72
C GLN A 17 -8.83 -24.98 -13.11
N LYS A 18 -9.06 -24.23 -14.19
CA LYS A 18 -8.85 -24.71 -15.58
C LYS A 18 -7.41 -25.16 -15.84
N GLU A 19 -6.45 -24.48 -15.22
CA GLU A 19 -5.02 -24.81 -15.31
C GLU A 19 -4.57 -25.84 -14.26
N GLY A 20 -5.50 -26.37 -13.44
CA GLY A 20 -5.19 -27.32 -12.38
C GLY A 20 -4.41 -26.71 -11.21
N VAL A 21 -4.42 -25.38 -11.07
CA VAL A 21 -3.72 -24.67 -9.99
C VAL A 21 -4.68 -24.45 -8.81
N PRO A 22 -4.34 -24.92 -7.60
CA PRO A 22 -5.16 -24.65 -6.41
C PRO A 22 -5.24 -23.16 -6.11
N CYS A 23 -6.47 -22.66 -5.98
CA CYS A 23 -6.75 -21.28 -5.59
C CYS A 23 -7.93 -21.29 -4.61
N VAL A 24 -7.81 -20.53 -3.52
CA VAL A 24 -8.80 -20.50 -2.45
C VAL A 24 -8.99 -19.04 -2.04
N GLU A 25 -10.25 -18.66 -1.85
CA GLU A 25 -10.60 -17.39 -1.22
C GLU A 25 -10.31 -17.45 0.28
N ILE A 26 -9.54 -16.49 0.78
CA ILE A 26 -9.06 -16.46 2.18
C ILE A 26 -9.68 -15.32 3.00
N GLY A 27 -10.43 -14.41 2.38
CA GLY A 27 -11.08 -13.29 3.04
C GLY A 27 -11.19 -12.05 2.17
N SER A 28 -11.46 -10.91 2.82
CA SER A 28 -11.65 -9.60 2.20
C SER A 28 -10.84 -8.52 2.91
N THR A 29 -10.65 -7.39 2.23
CA THR A 29 -10.02 -6.19 2.81
C THR A 29 -11.07 -5.24 3.37
N SER A 30 -10.65 -4.39 4.31
CA SER A 30 -11.52 -3.36 4.89
C SER A 30 -10.73 -2.06 5.07
N ALA A 31 -11.40 -0.91 5.02
CA ALA A 31 -10.79 0.41 5.15
C ALA A 31 -10.40 0.78 6.60
N GLY A 32 -10.42 -0.18 7.53
CA GLY A 32 -10.19 0.04 8.95
C GLY A 32 -8.82 -0.41 9.45
N ASP A 33 -8.62 -0.26 10.76
CA ASP A 33 -7.41 -0.66 11.46
C ASP A 33 -7.57 -2.02 12.16
N SER A 34 -8.49 -2.89 11.75
CA SER A 34 -8.76 -4.19 12.42
C SER A 34 -8.32 -5.34 11.52
N ILE A 35 -7.54 -6.26 12.10
CA ILE A 35 -7.10 -7.50 11.46
C ILE A 35 -7.67 -8.66 12.23
N LYS A 36 -8.39 -9.53 11.51
CA LYS A 36 -8.97 -10.75 12.07
C LYS A 36 -8.55 -11.96 11.26
N VAL A 37 -8.04 -12.97 11.95
CA VAL A 37 -7.68 -14.26 11.33
C VAL A 37 -8.33 -15.37 12.14
N ALA A 38 -9.06 -16.25 11.45
CA ALA A 38 -9.72 -17.41 12.04
C ALA A 38 -9.37 -18.67 11.26
N VAL A 39 -9.48 -19.83 11.90
CA VAL A 39 -9.32 -21.13 11.26
C VAL A 39 -10.65 -21.88 11.37
N GLY A 40 -11.23 -22.25 10.23
CA GLY A 40 -12.55 -22.87 10.16
C GLY A 40 -13.66 -21.94 10.66
N SER A 41 -14.63 -22.49 11.39
CA SER A 41 -15.75 -21.74 11.99
C SER A 41 -15.47 -21.22 13.40
N GLY A 42 -14.21 -21.32 13.87
CA GLY A 42 -13.82 -20.87 15.21
C GLY A 42 -13.79 -19.36 15.34
N ALA A 43 -13.73 -18.88 16.59
CA ALA A 43 -13.45 -17.47 16.87
C ALA A 43 -12.07 -17.05 16.31
N PRO A 44 -11.85 -15.77 15.99
CA PRO A 44 -10.56 -15.30 15.50
C PRO A 44 -9.44 -15.63 16.51
N CYS A 45 -8.37 -16.25 16.03
CA CYS A 45 -7.14 -16.46 16.80
C CYS A 45 -6.25 -15.21 16.80
N ILE A 46 -6.44 -14.32 15.84
CA ILE A 46 -5.90 -12.97 15.81
C ILE A 46 -7.09 -12.02 15.70
N ASP A 47 -7.20 -11.08 16.63
CA ASP A 47 -8.11 -9.94 16.58
C ASP A 47 -7.36 -8.74 17.17
N GLU A 48 -6.62 -8.04 16.32
CA GLU A 48 -5.72 -6.97 16.74
C GLU A 48 -5.74 -5.82 15.73
N LYS A 49 -5.23 -4.67 16.13
CA LYS A 49 -5.08 -3.53 15.23
C LYS A 49 -3.96 -3.74 14.21
N MET A 50 -4.18 -3.34 12.97
CA MET A 50 -3.15 -3.38 11.93
C MET A 50 -1.93 -2.55 12.34
N THR A 51 -2.15 -1.37 12.92
CA THR A 51 -1.10 -0.49 13.46
C THR A 51 -0.24 -1.18 14.52
N VAL A 52 -0.85 -1.91 15.45
CA VAL A 52 -0.12 -2.65 16.51
C VAL A 52 0.71 -3.79 15.92
N LEU A 53 0.14 -4.56 15.00
CA LEU A 53 0.88 -5.63 14.31
C LEU A 53 2.06 -5.06 13.49
N ARG A 54 1.85 -3.91 12.84
CA ARG A 54 2.91 -3.19 12.12
C ARG A 54 4.03 -2.72 13.06
N ASP A 55 3.70 -2.22 14.25
CA ASP A 55 4.71 -1.81 15.23
C ASP A 55 5.61 -2.98 15.64
N VAL A 56 5.02 -4.15 15.87
CA VAL A 56 5.78 -5.37 16.19
C VAL A 56 6.70 -5.75 15.03
N TRP A 57 6.19 -5.64 13.79
CA TRP A 57 6.97 -5.92 12.59
C TRP A 57 8.14 -4.95 12.40
N GLU A 58 7.94 -3.66 12.68
CA GLU A 58 8.94 -2.60 12.47
C GLU A 58 9.96 -2.45 13.61
N ALA A 59 9.71 -3.05 14.78
CA ALA A 59 10.53 -2.84 15.98
C ALA A 59 12.04 -3.08 15.74
N THR A 60 12.39 -4.09 14.93
CA THR A 60 13.80 -4.37 14.60
C THR A 60 14.37 -3.32 13.65
N SER A 61 13.60 -2.89 12.65
CA SER A 61 13.98 -1.81 11.71
C SER A 61 14.33 -0.54 12.50
N PHE A 62 13.45 -0.09 13.39
CA PHE A 62 13.70 1.10 14.21
C PHE A 62 14.93 0.94 15.11
N LYS A 63 15.16 -0.26 15.65
CA LYS A 63 16.37 -0.50 16.46
C LYS A 63 17.66 -0.38 15.65
N LEU A 64 17.64 -0.73 14.37
CA LEU A 64 18.78 -0.56 13.46
C LEU A 64 18.95 0.90 13.05
N GLU A 65 17.87 1.61 12.71
CA GLU A 65 17.89 3.03 12.34
C GLU A 65 18.44 3.90 13.48
N HIS A 66 18.07 3.61 14.74
CA HIS A 66 18.64 4.28 15.91
C HIS A 66 20.16 4.17 16.02
N ARG A 67 20.80 3.17 15.39
CA ARG A 67 22.26 3.01 15.37
C ARG A 67 22.93 3.72 14.20
N GLN A 68 22.19 4.05 13.15
CA GLN A 68 22.74 4.52 11.86
C GLN A 68 22.31 5.94 11.50
N ARG A 69 21.24 6.45 12.11
CA ARG A 69 20.64 7.77 11.87
C ARG A 69 20.61 8.61 13.13
N ASN A 70 20.19 9.87 12.97
CA ASN A 70 19.91 10.74 14.09
C ASN A 70 18.80 10.11 14.96
N PRO A 71 19.08 9.74 16.22
CA PRO A 71 18.11 9.08 17.09
C PRO A 71 16.83 9.88 17.34
N GLU A 72 16.90 11.22 17.31
CA GLU A 72 15.73 12.08 17.51
C GLU A 72 14.76 12.00 16.34
N CYS A 73 15.27 11.98 15.11
CA CYS A 73 14.44 11.79 13.91
C CYS A 73 13.78 10.41 13.90
N VAL A 74 14.55 9.36 14.23
CA VAL A 74 14.04 7.98 14.30
C VAL A 74 12.93 7.87 15.36
N ALA A 75 13.10 8.47 16.54
CA ALA A 75 12.07 8.47 17.57
C ALA A 75 10.78 9.19 17.12
N GLN A 76 10.90 10.30 16.39
CA GLN A 76 9.76 11.01 15.82
C GLN A 76 9.03 10.17 14.76
N GLU A 77 9.78 9.50 13.89
CA GLU A 77 9.23 8.60 12.86
C GLU A 77 8.50 7.40 13.48
N GLU A 78 9.11 6.74 14.47
CA GLU A 78 8.52 5.59 15.18
C GLU A 78 7.22 5.99 15.89
N ALA A 79 7.22 7.10 16.63
CA ALA A 79 6.02 7.59 17.30
C ALA A 79 4.93 8.02 16.30
N GLY A 80 5.31 8.63 15.17
CA GLY A 80 4.40 9.12 14.15
C GLY A 80 3.77 8.03 13.30
N LEU A 81 4.48 6.92 13.05
CA LEU A 81 4.03 5.86 12.13
C LEU A 81 2.68 5.26 12.54
N LYS A 82 2.42 5.13 13.84
CA LYS A 82 1.14 4.61 14.39
C LYS A 82 -0.07 5.47 14.04
N LEU A 83 0.16 6.78 13.91
CA LEU A 83 -0.88 7.79 13.73
C LEU A 83 -0.92 8.35 12.30
N ARG A 84 -0.03 7.84 11.43
CA ARG A 84 0.12 8.34 10.06
C ARG A 84 -1.19 8.23 9.30
N LYS A 85 -1.65 9.36 8.77
CA LYS A 85 -2.80 9.43 7.86
C LYS A 85 -2.33 9.54 6.42
N VAL A 86 -3.17 9.10 5.48
CA VAL A 86 -2.95 9.34 4.06
C VAL A 86 -2.94 10.85 3.82
N PRO A 87 -1.97 11.40 3.07
CA PRO A 87 -1.97 12.82 2.74
C PRO A 87 -3.17 13.17 1.87
N GLU A 88 -3.82 14.29 2.17
CA GLU A 88 -4.85 14.86 1.31
C GLU A 88 -4.19 15.66 0.19
N TRP A 89 -4.22 15.10 -1.02
CA TRP A 89 -3.70 15.78 -2.21
C TRP A 89 -4.76 16.72 -2.75
N LYS A 90 -4.45 18.02 -2.78
CA LYS A 90 -5.29 19.04 -3.38
C LYS A 90 -4.59 19.68 -4.57
N LEU A 91 -5.16 19.51 -5.76
CA LEU A 91 -4.72 20.24 -6.94
C LEU A 91 -5.42 21.60 -6.99
N THR A 92 -4.65 22.63 -7.27
CA THR A 92 -5.15 23.99 -7.52
C THR A 92 -5.41 24.25 -9.00
N TYR A 93 -5.20 23.23 -9.85
CA TYR A 93 -5.41 23.26 -11.28
C TYR A 93 -5.91 21.90 -11.77
N THR A 94 -6.47 21.86 -12.98
CA THR A 94 -6.85 20.61 -13.64
C THR A 94 -5.66 20.13 -14.50
N PRO A 95 -5.09 18.94 -14.25
CA PRO A 95 -4.08 18.39 -15.12
C PRO A 95 -4.64 18.20 -16.52
N ALA A 96 -3.95 18.76 -17.51
CA ALA A 96 -4.27 18.59 -18.91
C ALA A 96 -2.99 18.22 -19.66
N ALA A 97 -3.12 17.46 -20.74
CA ALA A 97 -2.00 17.21 -21.63
C ALA A 97 -1.48 18.53 -22.21
N THR A 98 -0.16 18.62 -22.38
CA THR A 98 0.45 19.72 -23.12
C THR A 98 -0.13 19.75 -24.54
N ASP A 99 -0.42 20.95 -25.04
CA ASP A 99 -0.95 21.15 -26.37
C ASP A 99 -0.06 20.46 -27.43
N ASN A 100 -0.70 19.73 -28.36
CA ASN A 100 -0.02 19.03 -29.44
C ASN A 100 0.83 19.98 -30.29
N ALA A 101 0.39 21.22 -30.51
CA ALA A 101 1.15 22.20 -31.27
C ALA A 101 2.50 22.53 -30.61
N VAL A 102 2.53 22.58 -29.28
CA VAL A 102 3.75 22.80 -28.49
C VAL A 102 4.64 21.54 -28.53
N MET A 103 4.04 20.36 -28.37
CA MET A 103 4.77 19.09 -28.38
C MET A 103 5.41 18.76 -29.74
N GLN A 104 4.73 19.10 -30.84
CA GLN A 104 5.16 18.84 -32.22
C GLN A 104 6.00 19.97 -32.82
N SER A 105 6.23 21.06 -32.09
CA SER A 105 7.06 22.15 -32.60
C SER A 105 8.49 21.69 -32.87
N ASP A 106 9.00 21.96 -34.08
CA ASP A 106 10.40 21.72 -34.46
C ASP A 106 11.37 22.69 -33.75
N SER A 107 10.88 23.85 -33.31
CA SER A 107 11.66 24.86 -32.61
C SER A 107 11.51 24.70 -31.10
N LYS A 108 12.34 23.84 -30.50
CA LYS A 108 12.38 23.61 -29.05
C LYS A 108 13.53 24.35 -28.39
N HIS A 109 13.25 24.95 -27.23
CA HIS A 109 14.28 25.54 -26.39
C HIS A 109 15.26 24.45 -25.94
N LYS A 110 16.56 24.65 -26.22
CA LYS A 110 17.62 23.76 -25.72
C LYS A 110 17.89 24.12 -24.26
N VAL A 111 17.76 23.14 -23.38
CA VAL A 111 18.07 23.29 -21.95
C VAL A 111 19.22 22.34 -21.63
N ALA A 112 20.29 22.87 -21.04
CA ALA A 112 21.37 22.03 -20.53
C ALA A 112 20.90 21.38 -19.23
N ILE A 113 20.91 20.05 -19.18
CA ILE A 113 20.77 19.28 -17.95
C ILE A 113 22.19 19.01 -17.49
N ILE A 114 22.61 19.74 -16.45
CA ILE A 114 23.96 19.70 -15.89
C ILE A 114 24.01 18.64 -14.79
#